data_AF-A0A1X7U2Y2-F1
#
_entry.id   AF-A0A1X7U2Y2-F1
#
_cell.length_a   1.000
_cell.length_b   1.000
_cell.length_c   1.000
_cell.angle_alpha   90.00
_cell.angle_beta   90.00
_cell.angle_gamma   90.00
#
_symmetry.space_group_name_H-M   'P 1'
#
loop_
_entity.id
_entity.type
_entity.pdbx_description
1 polymer ?
#
loop_
_entity_poly.entity_id
_entity_poly.type
_entity_poly.pdbx_seq_one_letter_code
_entity_poly.pdbx_strand_id
1 'polypeptide(L)'
;MKENLWGIVNGTERAKYGDGAAKFQTQKYRALATIILSIDPLLLYLVGEPDDPVEVWRLLSNRFQKKTWAHCLALRHKMHSL
;
A
#
# COMPACT_ATOMS: atom_id res chain seq x y z
N MET A 1 15.44 -9.65 -2.55
CA MET A 1 14.83 -10.05 -1.26
C MET A 1 13.47 -9.39 -1.24
N LYS A 2 12.39 -10.16 -1.43
CA LYS A 2 11.03 -9.62 -1.56
C LYS A 2 10.62 -9.02 -0.21
N GLU A 3 10.72 -7.70 -0.08
CA GLU A 3 10.29 -6.99 1.12
C GLU A 3 8.79 -7.20 1.28
N ASN A 4 8.34 -7.60 2.47
CA ASN A 4 6.93 -7.90 2.75
C ASN A 4 6.09 -6.61 2.88
N LEU A 5 6.06 -5.78 1.82
CA LEU A 5 5.33 -4.52 1.81
C LEU A 5 3.83 -4.71 2.05
N TRP A 6 3.28 -5.89 1.69
CA TRP A 6 1.90 -6.25 2.00
C TRP A 6 1.63 -6.32 3.51
N GLY A 7 2.62 -6.76 4.30
CA GLY A 7 2.53 -6.78 5.76
C GLY A 7 2.26 -5.39 6.35
N ILE A 8 2.88 -4.36 5.77
CA ILE A 8 2.70 -2.95 6.14
C ILE A 8 1.33 -2.43 5.69
N VAL A 9 0.95 -2.68 4.44
CA VAL A 9 -0.33 -2.22 3.87
C VAL A 9 -1.54 -2.82 4.60
N ASN A 10 -1.43 -4.07 5.05
CA ASN A 10 -2.47 -4.75 5.82
C ASN A 10 -2.44 -4.41 7.33
N GLY A 11 -1.51 -3.56 7.78
CA GLY A 11 -1.34 -3.19 9.18
C GLY A 11 -0.85 -4.32 10.10
N THR A 12 -0.42 -5.45 9.52
CA THR A 12 0.06 -6.63 10.26
C THR A 12 1.52 -6.51 10.71
N GLU A 13 2.32 -5.72 10.01
CA GLU A 13 3.71 -5.44 10.36
C GLU A 13 3.80 -4.17 11.21
N ARG A 14 4.51 -4.25 12.34
CA ARG A 14 4.70 -3.13 13.27
C ARG A 14 6.17 -2.75 13.32
N ALA A 15 6.42 -1.46 13.55
CA ALA A 15 7.77 -0.94 13.74
C ALA A 15 8.51 -1.72 14.83
N LYS A 16 9.69 -2.23 14.49
CA LYS A 16 10.60 -2.82 15.47
C LYS A 16 11.40 -1.71 16.15
N TYR A 17 11.61 -1.82 17.46
CA TYR A 17 12.41 -0.87 18.22
C TYR A 17 13.88 -0.86 17.73
N GLY A 18 14.53 0.30 17.77
CA GLY A 18 15.93 0.48 17.36
C GLY A 18 16.12 0.68 15.85
N ASP A 19 17.19 0.10 15.27
CA ASP A 19 17.54 0.18 13.83
C ASP A 19 16.41 -0.32 12.89
N GLY A 20 15.46 -1.09 13.43
CA GLY A 20 14.26 -1.51 12.71
C GLY A 20 13.28 -0.37 12.38
N ALA A 21 13.31 0.76 13.09
CA ALA A 21 12.38 1.86 12.88
C ALA A 21 12.65 2.60 11.55
N ALA A 22 13.92 2.87 11.24
CA ALA A 22 14.30 3.53 9.97
C ALA A 22 14.00 2.64 8.75
N LYS A 23 14.25 1.33 8.89
CA LYS A 23 13.89 0.33 7.86
C LYS A 23 12.37 0.25 7.68
N PHE A 24 11.61 0.23 8.78
CA PHE A 24 10.15 0.23 8.72
C PHE A 24 9.59 1.49 8.06
N GLN A 25 10.13 2.67 8.35
CA GLN A 25 9.73 3.91 7.67
C GLN A 25 10.04 3.87 6.17
N THR A 26 11.23 3.39 5.80
CA THR A 26 11.60 3.22 4.38
C THR A 26 10.61 2.30 3.67
N GLN A 27 10.23 1.18 4.30
CA GLN A 27 9.25 0.26 3.74
C GLN A 27 7.83 0.86 3.70
N LYS A 28 7.44 1.68 4.69
CA LYS A 28 6.17 2.41 4.70
C LYS A 28 6.07 3.40 3.53
N TYR A 29 7.12 4.20 3.28
CA TYR A 29 7.18 5.09 2.13
C TYR A 29 7.17 4.33 0.80
N ARG A 30 7.90 3.21 0.69
CA ARG A 30 7.88 2.36 -0.51
C ARG A 30 6.51 1.76 -0.77
N ALA A 31 5.83 1.27 0.26
CA ALA A 31 4.47 0.74 0.16
C ALA A 31 3.50 1.82 -0.32
N LEU A 32 3.59 3.02 0.27
CA LEU A 32 2.76 4.15 -0.14
C LEU A 32 3.01 4.56 -1.59
N ALA A 33 4.27 4.75 -1.98
CA ALA A 33 4.63 5.11 -3.35
C ALA A 33 4.14 4.06 -4.35
N THR A 34 4.26 2.77 -4.01
CA THR A 34 3.78 1.66 -4.86
C THR A 34 2.28 1.70 -5.04
N ILE A 35 1.51 1.99 -3.98
CA ILE A 35 0.06 2.16 -4.06
C ILE A 35 -0.27 3.34 -4.99
N ILE A 36 0.32 4.52 -4.76
CA ILE A 36 0.08 5.73 -5.56
C ILE A 36 0.41 5.50 -7.04
N LEU A 37 1.57 4.93 -7.34
CA LEU A 37 2.01 4.65 -8.72
C LEU A 37 1.16 3.57 -9.42
N SER A 38 0.43 2.75 -8.66
CA SER A 38 -0.47 1.72 -9.20
C SER A 38 -1.88 2.24 -9.47
N ILE A 39 -2.22 3.45 -9.02
CA ILE A 39 -3.53 4.07 -9.23
C ILE A 39 -3.49 4.87 -10.54
N ASP A 40 -4.62 4.86 -11.27
CA ASP A 40 -4.81 5.74 -12.42
C ASP A 40 -4.65 7.21 -11.99
N PRO A 41 -3.82 8.03 -12.67
CA PRO A 41 -3.65 9.44 -12.34
C PRO A 41 -4.97 10.22 -12.19
N LEU A 42 -6.00 9.86 -12.96
CA LEU A 42 -7.33 10.48 -12.89
C LEU A 42 -8.06 10.19 -11.58
N LEU A 43 -7.62 9.21 -10.80
CA LEU A 43 -8.22 8.77 -9.54
C LEU A 43 -7.43 9.26 -8.33
N LEU A 44 -6.29 9.94 -8.53
CA LEU A 44 -5.44 10.45 -7.43
C LEU A 44 -6.17 11.46 -6.53
N TYR A 45 -7.16 12.18 -7.05
CA TYR A 45 -8.00 13.09 -6.26
C TYR A 45 -8.75 12.37 -5.11
N LEU A 46 -8.95 11.06 -5.21
CA LEU A 46 -9.61 10.27 -4.17
C LEU A 46 -8.72 10.08 -2.93
N VAL A 47 -7.40 10.22 -3.07
CA VAL A 47 -6.41 9.92 -2.04
C VAL A 47 -6.03 11.15 -1.22
N GLY A 48 -6.17 12.36 -1.77
CA GLY A 48 -5.79 13.61 -1.09
C GLY A 48 -4.27 13.69 -0.86
N GLU A 49 -3.85 14.10 0.34
CA GLU A 49 -2.46 14.01 0.81
C GLU A 49 -2.28 12.73 1.66
N PRO A 50 -1.61 11.70 1.14
CA PRO A 50 -1.50 10.45 1.87
C PRO A 50 -0.27 10.39 2.79
N ASP A 51 -0.50 10.23 4.09
CA ASP A 51 0.56 10.01 5.09
C ASP A 51 0.70 8.55 5.55
N ASP A 52 -0.32 7.74 5.35
CA ASP A 52 -0.34 6.35 5.82
C ASP A 52 -0.87 5.36 4.76
N PRO A 53 -0.05 4.36 4.35
CA PRO A 53 -0.44 3.43 3.31
C PRO A 53 -1.61 2.51 3.70
N VAL A 54 -1.84 2.27 5.00
CA VAL A 54 -2.98 1.45 5.47
C VAL A 54 -4.27 2.21 5.22
N GLU A 55 -4.31 3.49 5.56
CA GLU A 55 -5.49 4.33 5.34
C GLU A 55 -5.80 4.51 3.86
N VAL A 56 -4.78 4.74 3.05
CA VAL A 56 -4.92 4.84 1.59
C VAL A 56 -5.46 3.54 1.01
N TRP A 57 -4.87 2.41 1.40
CA TRP A 57 -5.36 1.10 0.95
C TRP A 57 -6.79 0.82 1.38
N ARG A 58 -7.15 1.17 2.62
CA ARG A 58 -8.53 1.04 3.13
C ARG A 58 -9.51 1.91 2.34
N LEU A 59 -9.13 3.14 2.00
CA LEU A 59 -9.98 4.05 1.22
C LEU A 59 -10.20 3.52 -0.20
N LEU A 60 -9.12 3.11 -0.86
CA LEU A 60 -9.18 2.56 -2.22
C LEU A 60 -9.95 1.25 -2.25
N SER A 61 -9.66 0.33 -1.34
CA SER A 61 -10.41 -0.92 -1.22
C SER A 61 -11.89 -0.64 -0.99
N ASN A 62 -12.28 0.20 -0.04
CA ASN A 62 -13.70 0.52 0.18
C ASN A 62 -14.39 1.15 -1.05
N ARG A 63 -13.70 2.00 -1.82
CA ARG A 63 -14.26 2.65 -3.01
C ARG A 63 -14.34 1.71 -4.21
N PHE A 64 -13.31 0.90 -4.48
CA PHE A 64 -13.24 0.02 -5.64
C PHE A 64 -13.83 -1.39 -5.40
N GLN A 65 -13.84 -1.89 -4.16
CA GLN A 65 -14.41 -3.21 -3.83
C GLN A 65 -15.91 -3.28 -4.07
N LYS A 66 -16.63 -2.16 -4.16
CA LYS A 66 -18.06 -2.21 -4.52
C LYS A 66 -18.33 -2.71 -5.95
N LYS A 67 -17.32 -2.87 -6.83
CA LYS A 67 -17.59 -3.42 -8.19
C LYS A 67 -16.70 -4.54 -8.74
N THR A 68 -15.41 -4.71 -8.44
CA THR A 68 -14.67 -5.84 -9.08
C THR A 68 -13.44 -6.34 -8.32
N TRP A 69 -13.46 -7.63 -7.94
CA TRP A 69 -12.34 -8.37 -7.33
C TRP A 69 -11.07 -8.43 -8.19
N ALA A 70 -11.19 -8.21 -9.51
CA ALA A 70 -10.09 -8.28 -10.46
C ALA A 70 -8.98 -7.24 -10.19
N HIS A 71 -9.34 -6.02 -9.78
CA HIS A 71 -8.36 -4.97 -9.49
C HIS A 71 -7.52 -5.30 -8.25
N CYS A 72 -8.16 -5.87 -7.21
CA CYS A 72 -7.45 -6.35 -6.02
C CYS A 72 -6.51 -7.52 -6.33
N LEU A 73 -6.90 -8.45 -7.21
CA LEU A 73 -6.06 -9.57 -7.62
C LEU A 73 -4.85 -9.11 -8.44
N ALA A 74 -5.05 -8.18 -9.39
CA ALA A 74 -3.98 -7.61 -10.19
C ALA A 74 -2.94 -6.86 -9.32
N LEU A 75 -3.42 -6.14 -8.30
CA LEU A 75 -2.56 -5.39 -7.39
C LEU A 75 -1.78 -6.33 -6.44
N ARG A 76 -2.44 -7.38 -5.92
CA ARG A 76 -1.75 -8.46 -5.17
C ARG A 76 -0.67 -9.15 -5.99
N HIS A 77 -0.95 -9.45 -7.26
CA HIS A 77 0.03 -10.08 -8.15
C HIS A 77 1.25 -9.18 -8.38
N LYS A 78 1.04 -7.88 -8.64
CA LYS A 78 2.15 -6.91 -8.80
C LYS A 78 3.00 -6.80 -7.52
N MET A 79 2.37 -6.76 -6.35
CA MET A 79 3.08 -6.67 -5.06
C MET A 79 3.86 -7.94 -4.72
N HIS A 80 3.42 -9.12 -5.16
CA HIS A 80 4.15 -10.37 -5.00
C HIS A 80 5.18 -10.62 -6.10
N SER A 81 5.22 -9.83 -7.18
CA SER A 81 6.12 -10.05 -8.31
C SER A 81 7.41 -9.22 -8.24
N LEU A 82 7.38 -8.02 -7.66
CA LEU A 82 8.54 -7.18 -7.34
C LEU A 82 9.33 -7.77 -6.17
#